data_AF-A0A930E036-F1
#
_entry.id   AF-A0A930E036-F1
#
_cell.length_a   1.000
_cell.length_b   1.000
_cell.length_c   1.000
_cell.angle_alpha   90.00
_cell.angle_beta   90.00
_cell.angle_gamma   90.00
#
_symmetry.space_group_name_H-M   'P 1'
#
loop_
_entity.id
_entity.type
_entity.pdbx_description
1 polymer ?
#
loop_
_entity_poly.entity_id
_entity_poly.type
_entity_poly.pdbx_seq_one_letter_code
_entity_poly.pdbx_strand_id
1 'polypeptide(L)'
;MATLKLSLIQKYKLENAYTYVYSTGFLSPACPKQGARVLVLTRKEEAPGAYTVLVLSEIGIQEIELREDFLDRENDPVLFSFGDSFGVIKAKKEIAYFTGDFSSPEIIPIKNGFLPFSKVLPDNARERYFQTVSDGSLIPVCFEKEVYYGLSRSFALLDFDPVKKEAKWKGFSEIEKNAFTHHDDRTKDAPKIDSLKMANEELYAFTSGESTGSVNKWGMDYYALAKISSDGKVQEKLLESEQLKAGGKKSGVNGNFTHSDYLILTPLFNNDDWKGKQKLFSLSKREYLDIVMPRGMTKHRLHNICGKLCLTALYDRGLKEIGLCKIEAAE
;
A
#
# COMPACT_ATOMS: atom_id res chain seq x y z
N MET A 1 19.93 -17.94 1.39
CA MET A 1 18.70 -17.13 1.52
C MET A 1 17.62 -17.86 0.73
N ALA A 2 16.44 -18.07 1.30
CA ALA A 2 15.36 -18.74 0.58
C ALA A 2 14.99 -17.95 -0.67
N THR A 3 14.56 -18.63 -1.73
CA THR A 3 14.23 -17.99 -3.01
C THR A 3 12.80 -18.28 -3.38
N LEU A 4 12.06 -17.23 -3.77
CA LEU A 4 10.70 -17.33 -4.25
C LEU A 4 10.69 -17.13 -5.76
N LYS A 5 10.42 -18.22 -6.49
CA LYS A 5 10.42 -18.24 -7.95
C LYS A 5 9.02 -18.02 -8.50
N LEU A 6 8.93 -17.15 -9.50
CA LEU A 6 7.68 -16.77 -10.15
C LEU A 6 7.58 -17.38 -11.55
N SER A 7 6.39 -17.83 -11.92
CA SER A 7 6.02 -18.15 -13.31
C SER A 7 4.90 -17.24 -13.80
N LEU A 8 4.99 -16.82 -15.06
CA LEU A 8 3.98 -15.97 -15.69
C LEU A 8 2.71 -16.79 -15.97
N ILE A 9 1.56 -16.27 -15.53
CA ILE A 9 0.24 -16.79 -15.94
C ILE A 9 -0.22 -16.01 -17.17
N GLN A 10 -0.32 -14.69 -17.02
CA GLN A 10 -0.87 -13.81 -18.05
C GLN A 10 -0.18 -12.46 -18.02
N LYS A 11 0.05 -11.91 -19.21
CA LYS A 11 0.64 -10.58 -19.39
C LYS A 11 -0.38 -9.70 -20.12
N TYR A 12 -0.68 -8.57 -19.52
CA TYR A 12 -1.59 -7.57 -20.02
C TYR A 12 -0.80 -6.45 -20.69
N LYS A 13 -1.11 -6.18 -21.94
CA LYS A 13 -0.69 -4.96 -22.64
C LYS A 13 -1.79 -3.94 -22.48
N LEU A 14 -1.43 -2.73 -22.06
CA LEU A 14 -2.38 -1.66 -21.86
C LEU A 14 -2.63 -0.95 -23.20
N GLU A 15 -3.90 -0.80 -23.57
CA GLU A 15 -4.30 -0.08 -24.79
C GLU A 15 -4.10 1.43 -24.61
N ASN A 16 -4.40 1.92 -23.41
CA ASN A 16 -4.25 3.32 -23.02
C ASN A 16 -2.91 3.57 -22.30
N ALA A 17 -2.45 4.82 -22.34
CA ALA A 17 -1.31 5.26 -21.56
C ALA A 17 -1.74 5.59 -20.12
N TYR A 18 -1.10 4.94 -19.16
CA TYR A 18 -1.36 5.15 -17.73
C TYR A 18 -0.11 5.62 -17.01
N THR A 19 -0.29 6.34 -15.91
CA THR A 19 0.80 6.95 -15.14
C THR A 19 1.57 5.90 -14.32
N TYR A 20 1.23 5.72 -13.06
CA TYR A 20 1.85 4.76 -12.15
C TYR A 20 0.82 4.07 -11.27
N VAL A 21 1.18 2.93 -10.69
CA VAL A 21 0.32 2.22 -9.74
C VAL A 21 0.38 2.95 -8.39
N TYR A 22 -0.74 3.52 -7.98
CA TYR A 22 -0.91 4.16 -6.67
C TYR A 22 -1.11 3.12 -5.58
N SER A 23 -1.92 2.10 -5.85
CA SER A 23 -2.19 1.00 -4.93
C SER A 23 -2.80 -0.18 -5.69
N THR A 24 -2.83 -1.33 -5.03
CA THR A 24 -3.31 -2.59 -5.62
C THR A 24 -4.19 -3.36 -4.65
N GLY A 25 -5.09 -4.16 -5.17
CA GLY A 25 -5.97 -5.03 -4.39
C GLY A 25 -6.07 -6.42 -5.00
N PHE A 26 -6.38 -7.41 -4.18
CA PHE A 26 -6.81 -8.72 -4.65
C PHE A 26 -8.21 -8.97 -4.13
N LEU A 27 -9.14 -9.23 -5.03
CA LEU A 27 -10.45 -9.72 -4.64
C LEU A 27 -10.32 -11.20 -4.30
N SER A 28 -10.95 -11.59 -3.18
CA SER A 28 -10.84 -12.94 -2.65
C SER A 28 -11.24 -13.97 -3.72
N PRO A 29 -10.47 -15.06 -3.90
CA PRO A 29 -10.88 -16.18 -4.73
C PRO A 29 -11.77 -17.14 -3.92
N ALA A 30 -12.73 -16.63 -3.14
CA ALA A 30 -13.62 -17.46 -2.32
C ALA A 30 -14.41 -18.47 -3.19
N CYS A 31 -14.45 -18.27 -4.51
CA CYS A 31 -14.88 -19.27 -5.47
C CYS A 31 -13.80 -19.56 -6.54
N PRO A 32 -13.24 -20.79 -6.61
CA PRO A 32 -12.34 -21.22 -7.67
C PRO A 32 -12.91 -21.10 -9.10
N LYS A 33 -14.23 -20.89 -9.23
CA LYS A 33 -14.94 -20.85 -10.52
C LYS A 33 -14.92 -19.47 -11.21
N GLN A 34 -14.57 -18.38 -10.52
CA GLN A 34 -14.66 -17.02 -11.07
C GLN A 34 -13.32 -16.37 -11.43
N GLY A 35 -12.21 -17.09 -11.24
CA GLY A 35 -10.86 -16.57 -11.48
C GLY A 35 -10.47 -15.49 -10.47
N ALA A 36 -9.18 -15.33 -10.21
CA ALA A 36 -8.72 -14.25 -9.34
C ALA A 36 -8.84 -12.91 -10.07
N ARG A 37 -9.44 -11.91 -9.42
CA ARG A 37 -9.50 -10.54 -9.92
C ARG A 37 -8.49 -9.68 -9.17
N VAL A 38 -7.71 -8.92 -9.92
CA VAL A 38 -6.69 -8.01 -9.37
C VAL A 38 -7.06 -6.58 -9.69
N LEU A 39 -6.91 -5.71 -8.69
CA LEU A 39 -7.25 -4.29 -8.80
C LEU A 39 -5.97 -3.48 -8.88
N VAL A 40 -5.95 -2.50 -9.77
CA VAL A 40 -4.85 -1.55 -9.92
C VAL A 40 -5.41 -0.14 -9.98
N LEU A 41 -5.14 0.67 -8.95
CA LEU A 41 -5.46 2.09 -8.96
C LEU A 41 -4.36 2.86 -9.71
N THR A 42 -4.76 3.59 -10.75
CA THR A 42 -3.90 4.34 -11.66
C THR A 42 -4.61 5.62 -12.14
N ARG A 43 -3.97 6.38 -13.04
CA ARG A 43 -4.60 7.44 -13.82
C ARG A 43 -4.22 7.30 -15.29
N LYS A 44 -5.10 7.74 -16.18
CA LYS A 44 -4.76 7.90 -17.60
C LYS A 44 -3.85 9.11 -17.79
N GLU A 45 -2.87 9.01 -18.68
CA GLU A 45 -1.98 10.14 -19.00
C GLU A 45 -2.73 11.27 -19.71
N GLU A 46 -3.70 10.94 -20.56
CA GLU A 46 -4.52 11.92 -21.31
C GLU A 46 -5.59 12.61 -20.46
N ALA A 47 -6.00 11.97 -19.36
CA ALA A 47 -7.02 12.46 -18.43
C ALA A 47 -6.51 12.40 -16.98
N PRO A 48 -5.46 13.16 -16.63
CA PRO A 48 -4.85 13.11 -15.30
C PRO A 48 -5.79 13.61 -14.19
N GLY A 49 -6.94 14.20 -14.57
CA GLY A 49 -7.98 14.67 -13.67
C GLY A 49 -8.87 13.57 -13.08
N ALA A 50 -8.80 12.33 -13.58
CA ALA A 50 -9.59 11.22 -13.07
C ALA A 50 -8.70 10.04 -12.69
N TYR A 51 -9.08 9.36 -11.60
CA TYR A 51 -8.49 8.07 -11.23
C TYR A 51 -9.19 6.94 -11.97
N THR A 52 -8.47 5.85 -12.21
CA THR A 52 -9.00 4.66 -12.87
C THR A 52 -8.62 3.43 -12.05
N VAL A 53 -9.59 2.54 -11.82
CA VAL A 53 -9.32 1.20 -11.31
C VAL A 53 -9.34 0.24 -12.50
N LEU A 54 -8.21 -0.43 -12.73
CA LEU A 54 -8.13 -1.54 -13.68
C LEU A 54 -8.45 -2.82 -12.93
N VAL A 55 -9.50 -3.52 -13.36
CA VAL A 55 -9.86 -4.85 -12.87
C VAL A 55 -9.33 -5.88 -13.86
N LEU A 56 -8.29 -6.59 -13.45
CA LEU A 56 -7.60 -7.60 -14.26
C LEU A 56 -8.20 -8.97 -13.96
N SER A 57 -8.49 -9.72 -15.01
CA SER A 57 -9.06 -11.07 -14.95
C SER A 57 -8.60 -11.90 -16.15
N GLU A 58 -8.88 -13.21 -16.13
CA GLU A 58 -8.51 -14.11 -17.24
C GLU A 58 -9.09 -13.66 -18.59
N ILE A 59 -10.27 -13.04 -18.58
CA ILE A 59 -10.96 -12.55 -19.79
C ILE A 59 -10.41 -11.21 -20.31
N GLY A 60 -9.59 -10.49 -19.53
CA GLY A 60 -9.03 -9.21 -19.92
C GLY A 60 -9.07 -8.15 -18.81
N ILE A 61 -9.05 -6.89 -19.24
CA ILE A 61 -9.06 -5.71 -18.38
C ILE A 61 -10.44 -5.05 -18.46
N GLN A 62 -11.09 -4.85 -17.33
CA GLN A 62 -12.22 -3.93 -17.19
C GLN A 62 -11.71 -2.62 -16.60
N GLU A 63 -11.95 -1.51 -17.29
CA GLU A 63 -11.64 -0.17 -16.80
C GLU A 63 -12.83 0.41 -16.05
N ILE A 64 -12.58 0.93 -14.85
CA ILE A 64 -13.57 1.66 -14.06
C ILE A 64 -13.02 3.05 -13.80
N GLU A 65 -13.57 4.03 -14.52
CA GLU A 65 -13.24 5.43 -14.32
C GLU A 65 -13.93 5.94 -13.05
N LEU A 66 -13.13 6.46 -12.12
CA LEU A 66 -13.63 7.19 -10.96
C LEU A 66 -13.92 8.62 -11.41
N ARG A 67 -15.09 9.13 -11.02
CA ARG A 67 -15.57 10.47 -11.41
C ARG A 67 -14.54 11.56 -11.10
N GLU A 68 -14.57 12.67 -11.84
CA GLU A 68 -13.62 13.80 -11.67
C GLU A 68 -13.58 14.37 -10.25
N ASP A 69 -14.65 14.22 -9.48
CA ASP A 69 -14.73 14.69 -8.09
C ASP A 69 -13.87 13.87 -7.11
N PHE A 70 -13.27 12.76 -7.55
CA PHE A 70 -12.19 12.07 -6.82
C PHE A 70 -10.86 12.85 -6.83
N LEU A 71 -10.72 13.87 -7.68
CA LEU A 71 -9.55 14.73 -7.69
C LEU A 71 -9.63 15.76 -6.56
N ASP A 72 -9.15 15.37 -5.39
CA ASP A 72 -8.89 16.29 -4.28
C ASP A 72 -7.38 16.46 -4.13
N ARG A 73 -6.87 17.68 -4.34
CA ARG A 73 -5.43 17.97 -4.21
C ARG A 73 -4.92 17.78 -2.79
N GLU A 74 -5.82 17.80 -1.82
CA GLU A 74 -5.48 17.57 -0.42
C GLU A 74 -5.69 16.13 0.01
N ASN A 75 -6.48 15.32 -0.70
CA ASN A 75 -6.83 13.96 -0.30
C ASN A 75 -6.74 13.00 -1.49
N ASP A 76 -5.78 12.08 -1.42
CA ASP A 76 -5.66 11.04 -2.42
C ASP A 76 -6.62 9.88 -2.13
N PRO A 77 -7.25 9.26 -3.15
CA PRO A 77 -8.13 8.14 -2.94
C PRO A 77 -7.38 6.90 -2.49
N VAL A 78 -8.04 6.13 -1.62
CA VAL A 78 -7.49 4.90 -1.05
C VAL A 78 -8.34 3.71 -1.46
N LEU A 79 -7.72 2.82 -2.24
CA LEU A 79 -8.31 1.55 -2.65
C LEU A 79 -8.17 0.50 -1.54
N PHE A 80 -9.24 -0.24 -1.25
CA PHE A 80 -9.20 -1.43 -0.39
C PHE A 80 -10.06 -2.55 -0.96
N SER A 81 -9.66 -3.79 -0.72
CA SER A 81 -10.44 -4.99 -1.10
C SER A 81 -11.28 -5.46 0.09
N PHE A 82 -12.47 -5.99 -0.17
CA PHE A 82 -13.36 -6.54 0.86
C PHE A 82 -14.16 -7.72 0.28
N GLY A 83 -13.72 -8.95 0.59
CA GLY A 83 -14.26 -10.15 -0.04
C GLY A 83 -14.10 -10.12 -1.57
N ASP A 84 -15.21 -10.30 -2.29
CA ASP A 84 -15.26 -10.28 -3.77
C ASP A 84 -15.60 -8.88 -4.32
N SER A 85 -15.53 -7.85 -3.46
CA SER A 85 -15.88 -6.45 -3.74
C SER A 85 -14.74 -5.53 -3.34
N PHE A 86 -14.81 -4.26 -3.73
CA PHE A 86 -13.80 -3.27 -3.33
C PHE A 86 -14.41 -1.91 -3.06
N GLY A 87 -13.72 -1.12 -2.25
CA GLY A 87 -14.07 0.26 -2.00
C GLY A 87 -12.94 1.20 -2.40
N VAL A 88 -13.32 2.41 -2.78
CA VAL A 88 -12.40 3.54 -2.89
C VAL A 88 -12.86 4.62 -1.94
N ILE A 89 -12.03 4.93 -0.95
CA ILE A 89 -12.25 6.05 -0.04
C ILE A 89 -11.99 7.33 -0.80
N LYS A 90 -12.91 8.28 -0.66
CA LYS A 90 -12.86 9.59 -1.30
C LYS A 90 -12.87 10.67 -0.24
N ALA A 91 -11.79 11.46 -0.23
CA ALA A 91 -11.66 12.66 0.56
C ALA A 91 -12.05 12.45 2.03
N LYS A 92 -11.64 11.31 2.63
CA LYS A 92 -11.92 10.88 4.01
C LYS A 92 -13.40 10.92 4.45
N LYS A 93 -14.34 11.09 3.51
CA LYS A 93 -15.75 11.44 3.78
C LYS A 93 -16.74 10.40 3.27
N GLU A 94 -16.41 9.70 2.20
CA GLU A 94 -17.29 8.70 1.62
C GLU A 94 -16.49 7.57 0.99
N ILE A 95 -17.18 6.45 0.76
CA ILE A 95 -16.66 5.29 0.08
C ILE A 95 -17.51 5.08 -1.16
N ALA A 96 -16.88 4.99 -2.33
CA ALA A 96 -17.51 4.37 -3.50
C ALA A 96 -17.26 2.86 -3.41
N TYR A 97 -18.30 2.09 -3.08
CA TYR A 97 -18.23 0.66 -2.85
C TYR A 97 -18.79 -0.12 -4.06
N PHE A 98 -17.93 -0.86 -4.73
CA PHE A 98 -18.23 -1.59 -5.96
C PHE A 98 -18.47 -3.06 -5.65
N THR A 99 -19.62 -3.56 -6.07
CA THR A 99 -20.03 -4.97 -5.91
C THR A 99 -20.46 -5.56 -7.25
N GLY A 100 -20.55 -6.89 -7.35
CA GLY A 100 -21.07 -7.57 -8.53
C GLY A 100 -20.20 -7.40 -9.78
N ASP A 101 -20.75 -6.73 -10.80
CA ASP A 101 -20.09 -6.44 -12.08
C ASP A 101 -19.27 -5.13 -12.05
N PHE A 102 -19.31 -4.42 -10.93
CA PHE A 102 -18.63 -3.14 -10.71
C PHE A 102 -19.08 -2.00 -11.63
N SER A 103 -20.25 -2.12 -12.26
CA SER A 103 -20.79 -1.09 -13.17
C SER A 103 -21.19 0.21 -12.46
N SER A 104 -21.59 0.14 -11.19
CA SER A 104 -21.99 1.31 -10.40
C SER A 104 -21.67 1.12 -8.93
N PRO A 105 -21.03 2.11 -8.28
CA PRO A 105 -20.76 2.05 -6.86
C PRO A 105 -21.96 2.44 -6.03
N GLU A 106 -22.10 1.83 -4.86
CA GLU A 106 -22.87 2.38 -3.76
C GLU A 106 -22.03 3.43 -3.01
N ILE A 107 -22.63 4.59 -2.70
CA ILE A 107 -21.94 5.66 -1.98
C ILE A 107 -22.28 5.55 -0.49
N ILE A 108 -21.26 5.28 0.33
CA ILE A 108 -21.40 5.10 1.78
C ILE A 108 -20.69 6.26 2.50
N PRO A 109 -21.41 7.11 3.25
CA PRO A 109 -20.78 8.20 4.00
C PRO A 109 -19.98 7.67 5.20
N ILE A 110 -18.84 8.31 5.47
CA ILE A 110 -17.97 7.98 6.60
C ILE A 110 -18.24 8.95 7.75
N LYS A 111 -18.66 8.40 8.88
CA LYS A 111 -18.91 9.16 10.11
C LYS A 111 -17.57 9.55 10.73
N ASN A 112 -17.38 10.85 10.96
CA ASN A 112 -16.20 11.39 11.65
C ASN A 112 -16.54 12.14 12.95
N GLY A 113 -17.77 12.02 13.48
CA GLY A 113 -18.24 12.86 14.58
C GLY A 113 -18.59 14.30 14.13
N PHE A 114 -19.61 14.89 14.74
CA PHE A 114 -20.13 16.21 14.34
C PHE A 114 -19.57 17.37 15.17
N LEU A 115 -19.28 17.12 16.45
CA LEU A 115 -18.81 18.14 17.38
C LEU A 115 -17.27 18.15 17.39
N PRO A 116 -16.61 19.30 17.59
CA PRO A 116 -15.14 19.39 17.54
C PRO A 116 -14.41 18.38 18.43
N PHE A 117 -14.97 18.07 19.60
CA PHE A 117 -14.41 17.12 20.57
C PHE A 117 -14.80 15.65 20.31
N SER A 118 -15.77 15.40 19.42
CA SER A 118 -16.11 14.04 18.98
C SER A 118 -15.51 13.68 17.63
N LYS A 119 -14.75 14.61 17.01
CA LYS A 119 -14.04 14.35 15.77
C LYS A 119 -12.91 13.36 16.00
N VAL A 120 -12.87 12.32 15.16
CA VAL A 120 -11.79 11.34 15.17
C VAL A 120 -10.63 11.86 14.32
N LEU A 121 -10.89 12.17 13.05
CA LEU A 121 -9.92 12.81 12.18
C LEU A 121 -9.91 14.33 12.39
N PRO A 122 -8.72 14.94 12.55
CA PRO A 122 -8.55 16.38 12.47
C PRO A 122 -8.98 16.94 11.10
N ASP A 123 -9.46 18.19 11.09
CA ASP A 123 -9.89 18.84 9.85
C ASP A 123 -8.75 18.99 8.84
N ASN A 124 -7.53 19.25 9.33
CA ASN A 124 -6.31 19.39 8.52
C ASN A 124 -5.64 18.05 8.16
N ALA A 125 -6.17 16.89 8.58
CA ALA A 125 -5.62 15.60 8.18
C ALA A 125 -5.88 15.35 6.69
N ARG A 126 -4.82 15.09 5.92
CA ARG A 126 -4.84 14.89 4.48
C ARG A 126 -4.66 13.42 4.15
N GLU A 127 -5.64 12.82 3.50
CA GLU A 127 -5.60 11.40 3.08
C GLU A 127 -4.50 11.19 2.03
N ARG A 128 -3.75 10.10 2.14
CA ARG A 128 -2.65 9.78 1.22
C ARG A 128 -2.78 8.36 0.70
N TYR A 129 -2.53 8.21 -0.60
CA TYR A 129 -2.54 6.89 -1.22
C TYR A 129 -1.34 6.09 -0.74
N PHE A 130 -1.62 4.90 -0.24
CA PHE A 130 -0.62 3.88 0.06
C PHE A 130 -1.21 2.51 -0.24
N GLN A 131 -0.34 1.50 -0.25
CA GLN A 131 -0.78 0.12 -0.27
C GLN A 131 -1.44 -0.21 1.07
N THR A 132 -2.77 -0.17 1.09
CA THR A 132 -3.58 -0.59 2.24
C THR A 132 -3.95 -2.06 2.08
N VAL A 133 -3.69 -2.85 3.12
CA VAL A 133 -4.07 -4.27 3.18
C VAL A 133 -4.87 -4.50 4.45
N SER A 134 -6.04 -5.12 4.31
CA SER A 134 -6.85 -5.58 5.42
C SER A 134 -7.53 -6.88 5.04
N ASP A 135 -7.67 -7.80 6.00
CA ASP A 135 -8.44 -9.04 5.89
C ASP A 135 -9.83 -8.96 6.56
N GLY A 136 -10.20 -7.79 7.09
CA GLY A 136 -11.45 -7.59 7.83
C GLY A 136 -12.09 -6.22 7.62
N SER A 137 -12.97 -5.85 8.56
CA SER A 137 -13.73 -4.58 8.51
C SER A 137 -12.91 -3.35 8.90
N LEU A 138 -11.73 -3.53 9.51
CA LEU A 138 -10.85 -2.44 9.91
C LEU A 138 -9.82 -2.18 8.82
N ILE A 139 -9.95 -1.05 8.13
CA ILE A 139 -9.08 -0.68 7.02
C ILE A 139 -8.11 0.41 7.50
N PRO A 140 -6.78 0.16 7.53
CA PRO A 140 -5.82 1.16 7.97
C PRO A 140 -5.56 2.19 6.87
N VAL A 141 -5.65 3.47 7.21
CA VAL A 141 -5.48 4.59 6.27
C VAL A 141 -4.47 5.59 6.81
N CYS A 142 -3.54 6.01 5.95
CA CYS A 142 -2.47 6.94 6.27
C CYS A 142 -2.89 8.39 6.01
N PHE A 143 -2.41 9.28 6.86
CA PHE A 143 -2.68 10.71 6.81
C PHE A 143 -1.41 11.54 6.97
N GLU A 144 -1.42 12.69 6.32
CA GLU A 144 -0.50 13.80 6.55
C GLU A 144 -1.24 14.88 7.36
N LYS A 145 -0.77 15.22 8.56
CA LYS A 145 -1.39 16.24 9.41
C LYS A 145 -0.69 17.60 9.34
N GLU A 146 0.64 17.59 9.41
CA GLU A 146 1.47 18.77 9.12
C GLU A 146 1.97 18.70 7.66
N VAL A 147 2.45 19.81 7.10
CA VAL A 147 2.87 19.86 5.69
C VAL A 147 4.21 19.15 5.50
N TYR A 148 4.15 17.91 5.02
CA TYR A 148 5.30 17.07 4.66
C TYR A 148 5.31 16.66 3.17
N TYR A 149 4.50 17.30 2.32
CA TYR A 149 4.51 17.10 0.86
C TYR A 149 4.26 15.64 0.44
N GLY A 150 3.26 14.99 1.05
CA GLY A 150 2.88 13.62 0.72
C GLY A 150 3.50 12.54 1.61
N LEU A 151 4.27 12.91 2.64
CA LEU A 151 4.85 11.95 3.58
C LEU A 151 3.93 11.77 4.79
N SER A 152 3.15 10.69 4.80
CA SER A 152 2.29 10.35 5.93
C SER A 152 3.08 9.97 7.18
N ARG A 153 2.62 10.47 8.33
CA ARG A 153 3.19 10.17 9.67
C ARG A 153 2.11 9.84 10.69
N SER A 154 0.84 10.01 10.32
CA SER A 154 -0.31 9.65 11.14
C SER A 154 -1.15 8.61 10.41
N PHE A 155 -1.99 7.89 11.14
CA PHE A 155 -2.93 6.93 10.59
C PHE A 155 -4.24 6.91 11.39
N ALA A 156 -5.28 6.37 10.77
CA ALA A 156 -6.55 6.04 11.42
C ALA A 156 -7.06 4.69 10.91
N LEU A 157 -7.97 4.08 11.66
CA LEU A 157 -8.67 2.87 11.24
C LEU A 157 -10.07 3.23 10.77
N LEU A 158 -10.44 2.82 9.57
CA LEU A 158 -11.81 2.91 9.08
C LEU A 158 -12.53 1.61 9.44
N ASP A 159 -13.59 1.72 10.24
CA ASP A 159 -14.50 0.60 10.52
C ASP A 159 -15.61 0.60 9.48
N PHE A 160 -15.64 -0.44 8.65
CA PHE A 160 -16.51 -0.57 7.49
C PHE A 160 -17.42 -1.79 7.60
N ASP A 161 -18.73 -1.54 7.58
CA ASP A 161 -19.79 -2.55 7.57
C ASP A 161 -20.64 -2.38 6.29
N PRO A 162 -20.36 -3.15 5.23
CA PRO A 162 -21.11 -3.03 3.97
C PRO A 162 -22.56 -3.53 4.08
N VAL A 163 -22.87 -4.42 5.02
CA VAL A 163 -24.23 -4.96 5.21
C VAL A 163 -25.13 -3.87 5.79
N LYS A 164 -24.62 -3.14 6.80
CA LYS A 164 -25.34 -2.00 7.39
C LYS A 164 -25.17 -0.70 6.61
N LYS A 165 -24.26 -0.69 5.62
CA LYS A 165 -23.89 0.50 4.85
C LYS A 165 -23.38 1.61 5.76
N GLU A 166 -22.53 1.22 6.70
CA GLU A 166 -21.96 2.11 7.69
C GLU A 166 -20.44 2.13 7.57
N ALA A 167 -19.88 3.33 7.64
CA ALA A 167 -18.45 3.53 7.77
C ALA A 167 -18.18 4.59 8.86
N LYS A 168 -17.14 4.39 9.66
CA LYS A 168 -16.71 5.38 10.67
C LYS A 168 -15.23 5.33 10.93
N TRP A 169 -14.63 6.48 11.16
CA TRP A 169 -13.24 6.57 11.62
C TRP A 169 -13.11 6.12 13.08
N LYS A 170 -12.02 5.43 13.39
CA LYS A 170 -11.61 5.00 14.72
C LYS A 170 -10.14 5.34 14.94
N GLY A 171 -9.90 6.10 16.01
CA GLY A 171 -8.56 6.55 16.39
C GLY A 171 -7.93 7.50 15.36
N PHE A 172 -6.98 8.28 15.82
CA PHE A 172 -6.07 9.03 14.96
C PHE A 172 -4.75 9.15 15.70
N SER A 173 -3.73 8.49 15.18
CA SER A 173 -2.50 8.24 15.93
C SER A 173 -1.26 8.39 15.06
N GLU A 174 -0.13 8.58 15.73
CA GLU A 174 1.21 8.57 15.15
C GLU A 174 1.98 7.43 15.80
N ILE A 175 2.96 6.85 15.10
CA ILE A 175 3.76 5.75 15.66
C ILE A 175 4.78 6.34 16.64
N GLU A 176 4.90 5.76 17.82
CA GLU A 176 5.88 6.21 18.81
C GLU A 176 7.32 5.98 18.30
N LYS A 177 8.06 7.07 18.07
CA LYS A 177 9.43 6.96 17.54
C LYS A 177 10.41 6.36 18.56
N ASN A 178 10.19 6.59 19.85
CA ASN A 178 11.14 6.25 20.92
C ASN A 178 11.37 4.73 21.08
N ALA A 179 10.51 3.91 20.48
CA ALA A 179 10.67 2.46 20.46
C ALA A 179 11.74 1.98 19.45
N PHE A 180 12.09 2.79 18.46
CA PHE A 180 13.12 2.48 17.47
C PHE A 180 14.51 2.82 18.01
N THR A 181 15.50 1.98 17.76
CA THR A 181 16.87 2.16 18.24
C THR A 181 17.54 3.40 17.65
N HIS A 182 17.23 3.72 16.39
CA HIS A 182 17.90 4.78 15.63
C HIS A 182 17.10 6.07 15.49
N HIS A 183 16.10 6.28 16.36
CA HIS A 183 15.27 7.50 16.36
C HIS A 183 16.11 8.76 16.60
N ASP A 184 15.67 9.89 16.03
CA ASP A 184 16.30 11.19 16.24
C ASP A 184 15.55 12.00 17.31
N ASP A 185 16.16 12.16 18.48
CA ASP A 185 15.62 12.97 19.59
C ASP A 185 15.53 14.47 19.29
N ARG A 186 16.23 14.96 18.27
CA ARG A 186 16.28 16.39 17.95
C ARG A 186 15.06 16.87 17.17
N THR A 187 14.30 15.96 16.56
CA THR A 187 13.04 16.28 15.86
C THR A 187 11.83 15.85 16.68
N LYS A 188 10.71 16.54 16.55
CA LYS A 188 9.41 16.10 17.09
C LYS A 188 8.66 15.15 16.14
N ASP A 189 9.14 14.97 14.92
CA ASP A 189 8.39 14.27 13.87
C ASP A 189 8.33 12.76 14.15
N ALA A 190 7.13 12.17 14.10
CA ALA A 190 6.94 10.72 14.13
C ALA A 190 7.47 10.08 12.84
N PRO A 191 7.84 8.79 12.82
CA PRO A 191 8.43 8.18 11.63
C PRO A 191 7.45 8.19 10.45
N LYS A 192 7.97 8.38 9.23
CA LYS A 192 7.16 8.27 8.01
C LYS A 192 6.60 6.86 7.90
N ILE A 193 5.31 6.74 7.60
CA ILE A 193 4.63 5.47 7.31
C ILE A 193 4.63 5.25 5.80
N ASP A 194 5.18 4.12 5.34
CA ASP A 194 5.17 3.75 3.92
C ASP A 194 4.04 2.77 3.57
N SER A 195 3.67 1.89 4.50
CA SER A 195 2.52 1.02 4.32
C SER A 195 2.00 0.49 5.64
N LEU A 196 0.71 0.14 5.67
CA LEU A 196 0.02 -0.44 6.80
C LEU A 196 -0.68 -1.73 6.38
N LYS A 197 -0.75 -2.68 7.31
CA LYS A 197 -1.48 -3.93 7.14
C LYS A 197 -2.26 -4.27 8.40
N MET A 198 -3.54 -4.52 8.24
CA MET A 198 -4.36 -5.21 9.24
C MET A 198 -4.43 -6.68 8.85
N ALA A 199 -4.02 -7.59 9.74
CA ALA A 199 -4.13 -9.02 9.53
C ALA A 199 -4.35 -9.74 10.85
N ASN A 200 -5.34 -10.63 10.91
CA ASN A 200 -5.70 -11.38 12.12
C ASN A 200 -5.85 -10.46 13.36
N GLU A 201 -6.52 -9.32 13.21
CA GLU A 201 -6.70 -8.28 14.24
C GLU A 201 -5.41 -7.57 14.69
N GLU A 202 -4.28 -7.82 14.03
CA GLU A 202 -3.00 -7.18 14.31
C GLU A 202 -2.69 -6.11 13.27
N LEU A 203 -2.25 -4.94 13.75
CA LEU A 203 -1.84 -3.83 12.91
C LEU A 203 -0.32 -3.81 12.78
N TYR A 204 0.15 -3.83 11.54
CA TYR A 204 1.55 -3.77 11.17
C TYR A 204 1.85 -2.49 10.40
N ALA A 205 3.02 -1.91 10.64
CA ALA A 205 3.50 -0.72 9.97
C ALA A 205 4.93 -0.92 9.48
N PHE A 206 5.18 -0.51 8.24
CA PHE A 206 6.53 -0.28 7.75
C PHE A 206 6.81 1.21 7.71
N THR A 207 7.93 1.62 8.31
CA THR A 207 8.31 3.02 8.48
C THR A 207 9.68 3.32 7.90
N SER A 208 9.84 4.57 7.45
CA SER A 208 11.06 5.10 6.82
C SER A 208 11.60 6.30 7.60
N GLY A 209 12.02 6.07 8.85
CA GLY A 209 12.68 7.04 9.73
C GLY A 209 11.96 8.39 9.88
N GLU A 210 12.62 9.35 10.51
CA GLU A 210 12.03 10.67 10.75
C GLU A 210 12.44 11.73 9.73
N SER A 211 13.35 11.44 8.79
CA SER A 211 13.81 12.41 7.78
C SER A 211 12.68 13.15 7.08
N THR A 212 12.67 14.47 7.25
CA THR A 212 11.82 15.40 6.47
C THR A 212 12.54 15.92 5.22
N GLY A 213 13.86 15.72 5.14
CA GLY A 213 14.65 16.02 3.96
C GLY A 213 14.37 15.05 2.81
N SER A 214 14.83 15.40 1.60
CA SER A 214 14.66 14.56 0.41
C SER A 214 15.44 13.24 0.54
N VAL A 215 14.75 12.17 0.97
CA VAL A 215 15.32 10.82 1.13
C VAL A 215 15.87 10.27 -0.19
N ASN A 216 15.25 10.62 -1.32
CA ASN A 216 15.75 10.26 -2.66
C ASN A 216 17.07 10.95 -3.00
N LYS A 217 17.40 12.07 -2.35
CA LYS A 217 18.67 12.78 -2.53
C LYS A 217 19.71 12.37 -1.50
N TRP A 218 19.31 12.12 -0.25
CA TRP A 218 20.24 12.01 0.88
C TRP A 218 20.26 10.64 1.56
N GLY A 219 19.33 9.75 1.22
CA GLY A 219 19.12 8.48 1.92
C GLY A 219 18.17 8.61 3.11
N MET A 220 17.73 7.46 3.61
CA MET A 220 16.91 7.32 4.82
C MET A 220 17.80 7.36 6.07
N ASP A 221 17.22 7.67 7.24
CA ASP A 221 17.91 7.53 8.54
C ASP A 221 17.97 6.05 8.92
N TYR A 222 16.81 5.42 8.98
CA TYR A 222 16.62 3.98 9.16
C TYR A 222 15.27 3.59 8.57
N TYR A 223 14.98 2.30 8.51
CA TYR A 223 13.64 1.78 8.27
C TYR A 223 13.30 0.70 9.29
N ALA A 224 12.01 0.51 9.57
CA ALA A 224 11.56 -0.52 10.50
C ALA A 224 10.23 -1.14 10.09
N LEU A 225 10.03 -2.40 10.47
CA LEU A 225 8.75 -3.10 10.47
C LEU A 225 8.38 -3.38 11.92
N ALA A 226 7.20 -2.94 12.32
CA ALA A 226 6.68 -3.15 13.66
C ALA A 226 5.24 -3.61 13.66
N LYS A 227 4.88 -4.41 14.66
CA LYS A 227 3.50 -4.57 15.10
C LYS A 227 3.19 -3.41 16.05
N ILE A 228 2.09 -2.72 15.78
CA ILE A 228 1.67 -1.54 16.53
C ILE A 228 0.23 -1.71 17.04
N SER A 229 -0.10 -1.02 18.11
CA SER A 229 -1.48 -0.85 18.57
C SER A 229 -2.21 0.24 17.80
N SER A 230 -3.53 0.31 17.95
CA SER A 230 -4.36 1.36 17.33
C SER A 230 -4.06 2.77 17.84
N ASP A 231 -3.44 2.91 19.02
CA ASP A 231 -2.96 4.19 19.56
C ASP A 231 -1.53 4.55 19.11
N GLY A 232 -0.88 3.68 18.33
CA GLY A 232 0.45 3.94 17.74
C GLY A 232 1.65 3.45 18.55
N LYS A 233 1.42 2.70 19.63
CA LYS A 233 2.52 2.10 20.41
C LYS A 233 3.11 0.90 19.70
N VAL A 234 4.43 0.77 19.75
CA VAL A 234 5.16 -0.36 19.18
C VAL A 234 5.08 -1.53 20.16
N GLN A 235 4.33 -2.56 19.76
CA GLN A 235 4.17 -3.78 20.55
C GLN A 235 5.33 -4.75 20.30
N GLU A 236 5.82 -4.80 19.07
CA GLU A 236 6.94 -5.64 18.68
C GLU A 236 7.67 -5.08 17.46
N LYS A 237 9.01 -5.12 17.49
CA LYS A 237 9.86 -4.83 16.32
C LYS A 237 10.22 -6.14 15.62
N LEU A 238 9.79 -6.27 14.36
CA LEU A 238 10.04 -7.46 13.54
C LEU A 238 11.31 -7.31 12.70
N LEU A 239 11.60 -6.08 12.27
CA LEU A 239 12.79 -5.72 11.51
C LEU A 239 13.13 -4.25 11.82
N GLU A 240 14.40 -3.96 11.98
CA GLU A 240 14.93 -2.60 12.03
C GLU A 240 16.28 -2.59 11.31
N SER A 241 16.52 -1.59 10.46
CA SER A 241 17.83 -1.40 9.83
C SER A 241 18.83 -0.80 10.81
N GLU A 242 20.11 -0.87 10.48
CA GLU A 242 21.13 -0.01 11.10
C GLU A 242 20.86 1.50 10.84
N GLN A 243 21.63 2.37 11.48
CA GLN A 243 21.68 3.81 11.17
C GLN A 243 22.32 4.04 9.79
N LEU A 244 21.49 4.20 8.76
CA LEU A 244 21.87 4.21 7.36
C LEU A 244 22.75 5.41 6.98
N LYS A 245 22.56 6.57 7.64
CA LYS A 245 23.39 7.76 7.37
C LYS A 245 24.79 7.69 7.96
N ALA A 246 25.04 6.83 8.95
CA ALA A 246 26.36 6.74 9.58
C ALA A 246 27.43 6.18 8.62
N GLY A 247 27.03 5.38 7.62
CA GLY A 247 27.94 4.76 6.66
C GLY A 247 28.42 5.67 5.52
N GLY A 248 27.98 6.94 5.45
CA GLY A 248 28.37 7.91 4.41
C GLY A 248 27.88 7.60 2.98
N LYS A 249 27.38 6.38 2.73
CA LYS A 249 26.74 5.96 1.48
C LYS A 249 25.22 6.20 1.57
N LYS A 250 24.62 6.69 0.49
CA LYS A 250 23.16 6.83 0.38
C LYS A 250 22.52 5.44 0.29
N SER A 251 21.58 5.17 1.18
CA SER A 251 20.84 3.91 1.23
C SER A 251 19.42 4.16 1.76
N GLY A 252 18.56 3.14 1.62
CA GLY A 252 17.17 3.21 2.03
C GLY A 252 16.33 2.19 1.25
N VAL A 253 15.23 1.77 1.85
CA VAL A 253 14.34 0.74 1.34
C VAL A 253 12.91 1.15 1.63
N ASN A 254 12.06 1.21 0.60
CA ASN A 254 10.62 1.33 0.78
C ASN A 254 10.02 -0.05 1.04
N GLY A 255 9.01 -0.11 1.91
CA GLY A 255 8.29 -1.35 2.23
C GLY A 255 6.82 -1.26 1.88
N ASN A 256 6.34 -2.22 1.09
CA ASN A 256 4.93 -2.35 0.72
C ASN A 256 4.38 -3.70 1.16
N PHE A 257 3.38 -3.69 2.04
CA PHE A 257 2.70 -4.92 2.45
C PHE A 257 1.95 -5.58 1.29
N THR A 258 1.88 -6.90 1.34
CA THR A 258 1.07 -7.70 0.41
C THR A 258 -0.18 -8.25 1.10
N HIS A 259 -1.13 -8.75 0.31
CA HIS A 259 -2.27 -9.53 0.81
C HIS A 259 -1.87 -10.92 1.35
N SER A 260 -0.57 -11.23 1.40
CA SER A 260 0.00 -12.46 1.96
C SER A 260 0.99 -12.14 3.08
N ASP A 261 1.66 -13.15 3.63
CA ASP A 261 2.65 -13.02 4.72
C ASP A 261 3.95 -12.28 4.32
N TYR A 262 3.95 -11.52 3.23
CA TYR A 262 5.15 -10.87 2.71
C TYR A 262 5.06 -9.34 2.76
N LEU A 263 6.17 -8.72 3.13
CA LEU A 263 6.48 -7.32 2.89
C LEU A 263 7.45 -7.26 1.69
N ILE A 264 7.11 -6.49 0.66
CA ILE A 264 8.00 -6.23 -0.47
C ILE A 264 8.93 -5.09 -0.10
N LEU A 265 10.22 -5.35 -0.11
CA LEU A 265 11.28 -4.40 0.19
C LEU A 265 11.95 -3.98 -1.10
N THR A 266 11.89 -2.68 -1.41
CA THR A 266 12.39 -2.10 -2.65
C THR A 266 13.48 -1.07 -2.35
N PRO A 267 14.73 -1.29 -2.77
CA PRO A 267 15.80 -0.31 -2.60
C PRO A 267 15.47 1.03 -3.28
N LEU A 268 15.83 2.12 -2.61
CA LEU A 268 15.75 3.47 -3.18
C LEU A 268 16.80 3.73 -4.26
N PHE A 269 17.97 3.11 -4.15
CA PHE A 269 19.13 3.39 -5.01
C PHE A 269 19.60 2.13 -5.71
N ASN A 270 19.92 2.21 -7.01
CA ASN A 270 20.37 1.04 -7.78
C ASN A 270 21.78 0.54 -7.39
N ASN A 271 22.57 1.38 -6.71
CA ASN A 271 23.92 1.05 -6.23
C ASN A 271 23.92 0.62 -4.76
N ASP A 272 22.74 0.32 -4.20
CA ASP A 272 22.63 -0.32 -2.89
C ASP A 272 23.20 -1.75 -2.93
N ASP A 273 23.24 -2.40 -1.77
CA ASP A 273 23.86 -3.72 -1.63
C ASP A 273 23.05 -4.83 -2.32
N TRP A 274 21.76 -4.59 -2.58
CA TRP A 274 20.90 -5.47 -3.37
C TRP A 274 20.92 -5.14 -4.87
N LYS A 275 21.72 -4.16 -5.30
CA LYS A 275 21.90 -3.74 -6.70
C LYS A 275 20.57 -3.42 -7.38
N GLY A 276 19.68 -2.73 -6.67
CA GLY A 276 18.34 -2.35 -7.12
C GLY A 276 17.30 -3.46 -7.17
N LYS A 277 17.63 -4.68 -6.70
CA LYS A 277 16.69 -5.81 -6.70
C LYS A 277 15.77 -5.78 -5.49
N GLN A 278 14.50 -6.09 -5.71
CA GLN A 278 13.53 -6.26 -4.62
C GLN A 278 13.82 -7.54 -3.83
N LYS A 279 13.52 -7.50 -2.54
CA LYS A 279 13.47 -8.66 -1.65
C LYS A 279 12.10 -8.77 -1.02
N LEU A 280 11.80 -9.94 -0.48
CA LEU A 280 10.67 -10.13 0.43
C LEU A 280 11.17 -10.29 1.85
N PHE A 281 10.35 -9.86 2.80
CA PHE A 281 10.46 -10.24 4.19
C PHE A 281 9.19 -10.99 4.60
N SER A 282 9.31 -12.21 5.09
CA SER A 282 8.18 -12.98 5.63
C SER A 282 7.90 -12.53 7.06
N LEU A 283 6.67 -12.10 7.34
CA LEU A 283 6.29 -11.64 8.68
C LEU A 283 6.34 -12.80 9.67
N SER A 284 5.78 -13.96 9.31
CA SER A 284 5.74 -15.14 10.18
C SER A 284 7.11 -15.78 10.44
N LYS A 285 7.96 -15.90 9.40
CA LYS A 285 9.27 -16.53 9.51
C LYS A 285 10.38 -15.59 9.94
N ARG A 286 10.18 -14.27 9.80
CA ARG A 286 11.20 -13.22 10.02
C ARG A 286 12.45 -13.42 9.18
N GLU A 287 12.24 -13.85 7.94
CA GLU A 287 13.31 -14.18 7.00
C GLU A 287 13.21 -13.37 5.73
N TYR A 288 14.37 -13.04 5.18
CA TYR A 288 14.49 -12.48 3.84
C TYR A 288 14.41 -13.57 2.78
N LEU A 289 13.72 -13.25 1.68
CA LEU A 289 13.69 -14.07 0.48
C LEU A 289 14.10 -13.26 -0.74
N ASP A 290 14.87 -13.90 -1.61
CA ASP A 290 15.15 -13.39 -2.96
C ASP A 290 13.98 -13.71 -3.90
N ILE A 291 13.78 -12.86 -4.91
CA ILE A 291 12.72 -13.04 -5.92
C ILE A 291 13.36 -13.41 -7.26
N VAL A 292 12.89 -14.50 -7.87
CA VAL A 292 13.25 -14.86 -9.25
C VAL A 292 12.07 -14.58 -10.17
N MET A 293 12.19 -13.52 -10.97
CA MET A 293 11.17 -13.13 -11.96
C MET A 293 11.09 -14.15 -13.11
N PRO A 294 9.93 -14.28 -13.77
CA PRO A 294 9.80 -15.11 -14.97
C PRO A 294 10.74 -14.64 -16.09
N ARG A 295 11.09 -15.55 -17.01
CA ARG A 295 11.90 -15.21 -18.19
C ARG A 295 11.23 -14.08 -18.97
N GLY A 296 12.01 -13.05 -19.33
CA GLY A 296 11.52 -11.89 -20.06
C GLY A 296 10.84 -10.81 -19.19
N MET A 297 10.77 -11.01 -17.86
CA MET A 297 10.16 -10.06 -16.92
C MET A 297 11.15 -9.49 -15.92
N THR A 298 12.45 -9.54 -16.21
CA THR A 298 13.51 -9.05 -15.30
C THR A 298 13.46 -7.55 -15.02
N LYS A 299 12.78 -6.77 -15.87
CA LYS A 299 12.54 -5.34 -15.67
C LYS A 299 11.24 -5.05 -14.91
N HIS A 300 10.36 -6.04 -14.72
CA HIS A 300 9.16 -5.86 -13.92
C HIS A 300 9.54 -5.72 -12.45
N ARG A 301 8.68 -5.02 -11.70
CA ARG A 301 8.69 -5.01 -10.24
C ARG A 301 7.49 -5.76 -9.70
N LEU A 302 7.67 -6.44 -8.59
CA LEU A 302 6.60 -7.05 -7.83
C LEU A 302 5.86 -5.95 -7.05
N HIS A 303 4.53 -5.97 -7.11
CA HIS A 303 3.67 -4.99 -6.45
C HIS A 303 2.83 -5.59 -5.33
N ASN A 304 2.39 -6.84 -5.45
CA ASN A 304 1.52 -7.47 -4.45
C ASN A 304 1.52 -9.00 -4.60
N ILE A 305 1.18 -9.71 -3.53
CA ILE A 305 1.07 -11.17 -3.46
C ILE A 305 -0.22 -11.52 -2.71
N CYS A 306 -1.06 -12.39 -3.26
CA CYS A 306 -2.23 -12.97 -2.58
C CYS A 306 -2.22 -14.50 -2.75
N GLY A 307 -1.96 -15.22 -1.66
CA GLY A 307 -1.77 -16.67 -1.69
C GLY A 307 -0.60 -17.03 -2.61
N LYS A 308 -0.89 -17.74 -3.71
CA LYS A 308 0.11 -18.10 -4.72
C LYS A 308 0.20 -17.10 -5.88
N LEU A 309 -0.68 -16.11 -5.96
CA LEU A 309 -0.72 -15.16 -7.07
C LEU A 309 0.12 -13.93 -6.78
N CYS A 310 0.75 -13.39 -7.81
CA CYS A 310 1.62 -12.23 -7.73
C CYS A 310 1.27 -11.23 -8.83
N LEU A 311 1.20 -9.97 -8.46
CA LEU A 311 1.06 -8.87 -9.40
C LEU A 311 2.42 -8.22 -9.64
N THR A 312 2.79 -8.10 -10.90
CA THR A 312 4.01 -7.42 -11.33
C THR A 312 3.67 -6.33 -12.34
N ALA A 313 4.50 -5.29 -12.42
CA ALA A 313 4.33 -4.21 -13.39
C ALA A 313 5.67 -3.78 -13.98
N LEU A 314 5.64 -3.38 -15.26
CA LEU A 314 6.75 -2.72 -15.93
C LEU A 314 6.43 -1.24 -16.14
N TYR A 315 7.35 -0.39 -15.70
CA TYR A 315 7.34 1.03 -15.98
C TYR A 315 8.46 1.39 -16.95
N ASP A 316 8.12 2.20 -17.94
CA ASP A 316 9.06 2.90 -18.80
C ASP A 316 8.38 4.16 -19.33
N ARG A 317 8.53 5.30 -18.64
CA ARG A 317 7.79 6.54 -18.91
C ARG A 317 6.27 6.25 -18.98
N GLY A 318 5.72 5.84 -17.83
CA GLY A 318 4.36 5.36 -17.68
C GLY A 318 4.28 3.84 -17.44
N LEU A 319 3.11 3.37 -17.02
CA LEU A 319 2.80 1.96 -16.84
C LEU A 319 2.62 1.31 -18.23
N LYS A 320 3.46 0.32 -18.56
CA LYS A 320 3.47 -0.30 -19.89
C LYS A 320 2.85 -1.68 -19.91
N GLU A 321 3.18 -2.49 -18.91
CA GLU A 321 2.76 -3.88 -18.87
C GLU A 321 2.42 -4.28 -17.45
N ILE A 322 1.39 -5.11 -17.30
CA ILE A 322 1.03 -5.73 -16.04
C ILE A 322 1.15 -7.24 -16.22
N GLY A 323 1.77 -7.93 -15.28
CA GLY A 323 1.94 -9.37 -15.30
C GLY A 323 1.30 -10.02 -14.09
N LEU A 324 0.36 -10.93 -14.33
CA LEU A 324 -0.15 -11.86 -13.32
C LEU A 324 0.73 -13.10 -13.32
N CYS A 325 1.38 -13.36 -12.20
CA CYS A 325 2.29 -14.49 -12.01
C CYS A 325 1.77 -15.41 -10.89
N LYS A 326 2.33 -16.61 -10.81
CA LYS A 326 2.19 -17.51 -9.65
C LYS A 326 3.54 -17.86 -9.05
N ILE A 327 3.53 -18.11 -7.74
CA ILE A 327 4.64 -18.66 -6.98
C ILE A 327 4.77 -20.14 -7.34
N GLU A 328 5.93 -20.52 -7.86
CA GLU A 328 6.34 -21.93 -7.94
C GLU A 328 6.71 -22.39 -6.52
N ALA A 329 6.47 -23.66 -6.18
CA ALA A 329 6.84 -24.18 -4.85
C ALA A 329 8.29 -23.77 -4.51
N ALA A 330 8.46 -23.11 -3.37
CA ALA A 330 9.78 -22.68 -2.92
C ALA A 330 10.63 -23.93 -2.66
N GLU A 331 11.82 -23.99 -3.28
CA GLU A 331 12.84 -25.00 -2.98
C GLU A 331 13.57 -24.68 -1.68
#